data_AF-A0A2E4PAY3-F1
#
_entry.id   AF-A0A2E4PAY3-F1
#
_cell.length_a   1.000
_cell.length_b   1.000
_cell.length_c   1.000
_cell.angle_alpha   90.00
_cell.angle_beta   90.00
_cell.angle_gamma   90.00
#
_symmetry.space_group_name_H-M   'P 1'
#
loop_
_entity.id
_entity.type
_entity.pdbx_description
1 polymer ?
#
loop_
_entity_poly.entity_id
_entity_poly.type
_entity_poly.pdbx_seq_one_letter_code
_entity_poly.pdbx_strand_id
1 'polypeptide(L)'
;MIRNFIFILMAFILLVSCDTSLKQTLLNQEDSEYWCLYDSLEGYYGIYLKFKKDGLYDRYSIDEDGKVELRNKDGDLYYNREWNLRDNDSVMVLNYNVMDVVSYNENVIILSNNDKYIFLLKENATNRRKGEKYYNNKRLSHPDLYVK
;
A
#
# COMPACT_ATOMS: atom_id res chain seq x y z
N MET A 1 8.34 32.21 36.81
CA MET A 1 7.29 31.17 36.74
C MET A 1 6.75 30.96 35.32
N ILE A 2 6.45 32.02 34.56
CA ILE A 2 5.89 31.95 33.19
C ILE A 2 6.81 31.27 32.16
N ARG A 3 8.13 31.46 32.26
CA ARG A 3 9.10 30.89 31.30
C ARG A 3 9.10 29.35 31.27
N ASN A 4 8.86 28.71 32.41
CA ASN A 4 8.82 27.23 32.50
C ASN A 4 7.50 26.66 31.96
N PHE A 5 6.41 27.43 31.97
CA PHE A 5 5.11 27.01 31.46
C PHE A 5 5.10 26.93 29.92
N ILE A 6 5.83 27.83 29.25
CA ILE A 6 5.99 27.85 27.78
C ILE A 6 6.74 26.60 27.30
N PHE A 7 7.80 26.18 28.00
CA PHE A 7 8.54 24.96 27.63
C PHE A 7 7.71 23.69 27.81
N ILE A 8 6.83 23.63 28.81
CA ILE A 8 5.92 22.49 29.02
C ILE A 8 4.85 22.44 27.93
N LEU A 9 4.28 23.59 27.55
CA LEU A 9 3.30 23.67 26.46
C LEU A 9 3.91 23.32 25.09
N MET A 10 5.14 23.78 24.83
CA MET A 10 5.88 23.47 23.60
C MET A 10 6.30 21.99 23.53
N ALA A 11 6.60 21.36 24.66
CA ALA A 11 6.82 19.91 24.74
C ALA A 11 5.53 19.10 24.51
N PHE A 12 4.36 19.62 24.92
CA PHE A 12 3.06 18.97 24.68
C PHE A 12 2.64 19.01 23.20
N ILE A 13 3.01 20.07 22.47
CA ILE A 13 2.73 20.23 21.03
C ILE A 13 3.56 19.26 20.18
N LEU A 14 4.73 18.83 20.65
CA LEU A 14 5.57 17.83 19.96
C LEU A 14 5.12 16.37 20.18
N LEU A 15 4.21 16.13 21.13
CA LEU A 15 3.67 14.78 21.40
C LEU A 15 2.41 14.46 20.59
N VAL A 16 1.90 15.41 19.79
CA VAL A 16 0.87 15.14 18.79
C VAL A 16 1.54 14.64 17.51
N SER A 17 2.36 13.58 17.63
CA SER A 17 2.63 12.73 16.48
C SER A 17 1.31 12.05 16.17
N CYS A 18 0.66 12.46 15.09
CA CYS A 18 -0.59 11.88 14.65
C CYS A 18 -0.31 10.44 14.18
N ASP A 19 -0.29 9.49 15.12
CA ASP A 19 -0.27 8.06 14.82
C ASP A 19 -1.53 7.74 14.03
N THR A 20 -1.38 7.78 12.71
CA THR A 20 -2.47 7.45 11.78
C THR A 20 -2.61 5.95 11.84
N SER A 21 -3.73 5.45 12.35
CA SER A 21 -3.95 4.00 12.46
C SER A 21 -3.85 3.34 11.08
N LEU A 22 -3.49 2.06 11.03
CA LEU A 22 -3.40 1.32 9.77
C LEU A 22 -4.72 1.40 8.99
N LYS A 23 -5.86 1.34 9.70
CA LYS A 23 -7.18 1.53 9.10
C LYS A 23 -7.31 2.87 8.39
N GLN A 24 -6.86 3.96 9.01
CA GLN A 24 -6.88 5.28 8.39
C GLN A 24 -5.91 5.33 7.21
N THR A 25 -4.70 4.77 7.34
CA THR A 25 -3.74 4.67 6.24
C THR A 25 -4.34 3.99 5.01
N LEU A 26 -5.02 2.85 5.21
CA LEU A 26 -5.68 2.09 4.13
C LEU A 26 -6.79 2.88 3.45
N LEU A 27 -7.55 3.68 4.21
CA LEU A 27 -8.72 4.43 3.74
C LEU A 27 -8.42 5.84 3.23
N ASN A 28 -7.29 6.42 3.63
CA ASN A 28 -6.83 7.74 3.21
C ASN A 28 -6.10 7.61 1.87
N GLN A 29 -6.89 7.53 0.80
CA GLN A 29 -6.43 7.48 -0.58
C GLN A 29 -7.15 8.56 -1.38
N GLU A 30 -6.42 9.30 -2.21
CA GLU A 30 -7.03 10.16 -3.22
C GLU A 30 -7.70 9.33 -4.33
N ASP A 31 -8.50 9.99 -5.17
CA ASP A 31 -9.18 9.32 -6.29
C ASP A 31 -8.21 8.67 -7.29
N SER A 32 -7.01 9.22 -7.42
CA SER A 32 -5.96 8.68 -8.30
C SER A 32 -5.01 7.70 -7.60
N GLU A 33 -5.17 7.45 -6.30
CA GLU A 33 -4.28 6.61 -5.51
C GLU A 33 -4.83 5.20 -5.30
N TYR A 34 -3.93 4.23 -5.32
CA TYR A 34 -4.25 2.81 -5.19
C TYR A 34 -3.18 2.11 -4.35
N TRP A 35 -3.57 1.06 -3.63
CA TRP A 35 -2.62 0.15 -3.01
C TRP A 35 -2.24 -0.92 -4.04
N CYS A 36 -1.01 -0.87 -4.52
CA CYS A 36 -0.47 -1.86 -5.42
C CYS A 36 0.11 -3.03 -4.64
N LEU A 37 -0.34 -4.25 -4.96
CA LEU A 37 0.08 -5.48 -4.29
C LEU A 37 1.30 -6.08 -4.99
N TYR A 38 2.37 -6.28 -4.22
CA TYR A 38 3.61 -6.94 -4.62
C TYR A 38 3.87 -8.15 -3.72
N ASP A 39 4.16 -9.31 -4.32
CA ASP A 39 4.64 -10.48 -3.58
C ASP A 39 6.15 -10.63 -3.80
N SER A 40 6.87 -10.82 -2.69
CA SER A 40 8.32 -11.02 -2.68
C SER A 40 8.83 -12.17 -3.56
N LEU A 41 8.02 -13.21 -3.80
CA LEU A 41 8.42 -14.43 -4.50
C LEU A 41 7.99 -14.44 -5.97
N GLU A 42 6.77 -13.97 -6.24
CA GLU A 42 6.17 -14.02 -7.59
C GLU A 42 6.27 -12.67 -8.31
N GLY A 43 6.69 -11.62 -7.60
CA GLY A 43 6.90 -10.29 -8.16
C GLY A 43 5.61 -9.47 -8.29
N TYR A 44 5.53 -8.72 -9.38
CA TYR A 44 4.49 -7.70 -9.58
C TYR A 44 3.21 -8.31 -10.16
N TYR A 45 2.10 -8.21 -9.43
CA TYR A 45 0.83 -8.76 -9.93
C TYR A 45 -0.03 -7.79 -10.76
N GLY A 46 0.36 -6.52 -10.90
CA GLY A 46 -0.51 -5.52 -11.55
C GLY A 46 -1.90 -5.42 -10.89
N ILE A 47 -1.98 -5.79 -9.60
CA ILE A 47 -3.19 -5.75 -8.79
C ILE A 47 -3.18 -4.48 -7.98
N TYR A 48 -4.23 -3.69 -8.15
CA TYR A 48 -4.43 -2.42 -7.45
C TYR A 48 -5.70 -2.49 -6.63
N LEU A 49 -5.64 -1.99 -5.40
CA LEU A 49 -6.73 -2.11 -4.43
C LEU A 49 -7.15 -0.72 -3.94
N LYS A 50 -8.46 -0.53 -3.79
CA LYS A 50 -9.03 0.55 -2.97
C LYS A 50 -9.85 -0.05 -1.85
N PHE A 51 -9.52 0.31 -0.62
CA PHE A 51 -10.22 -0.16 0.57
C PHE A 51 -11.38 0.78 0.90
N LYS A 52 -12.50 0.20 1.32
CA LYS A 52 -13.73 0.93 1.67
C LYS A 52 -14.10 0.72 3.13
N LYS A 53 -14.79 1.72 3.69
CA LYS A 53 -15.17 1.77 5.12
C LYS A 53 -16.10 0.63 5.54
N ASP A 54 -16.84 0.07 4.59
CA ASP A 54 -17.75 -1.07 4.79
C ASP A 54 -17.04 -2.41 4.94
N GLY A 55 -15.70 -2.44 4.90
CA GLY A 55 -14.92 -3.68 4.96
C GLY A 55 -14.82 -4.39 3.62
N LEU A 56 -15.18 -3.73 2.51
CA LEU A 56 -14.96 -4.25 1.16
C LEU A 56 -13.79 -3.55 0.48
N TYR A 57 -13.21 -4.18 -0.54
CA TYR A 57 -12.25 -3.54 -1.43
C TYR A 57 -12.64 -3.69 -2.91
N ASP A 58 -12.22 -2.74 -3.72
CA ASP A 58 -12.32 -2.80 -5.17
C ASP A 58 -10.95 -3.11 -5.76
N ARG A 59 -10.93 -4.03 -6.74
CA ARG A 59 -9.72 -4.42 -7.46
C ARG A 59 -9.68 -3.71 -8.80
N TYR A 60 -8.51 -3.20 -9.18
CA TYR A 60 -8.27 -2.53 -10.44
C TYR A 60 -7.06 -3.14 -11.14
N SER A 61 -7.05 -3.02 -12.46
CA SER A 61 -5.86 -3.14 -13.29
C SER A 61 -5.51 -1.77 -13.86
N ILE A 62 -4.23 -1.45 -13.95
CA ILE A 62 -3.74 -0.22 -14.58
C ILE A 62 -2.72 -0.61 -15.65
N ASP A 63 -3.02 -0.32 -16.91
CA ASP A 63 -2.15 -0.67 -18.05
C ASP A 63 -0.97 0.29 -18.21
N GLU A 64 -0.08 0.02 -19.16
CA GLU A 64 1.14 0.82 -19.41
C GLU A 64 0.84 2.30 -19.73
N ASP A 65 -0.36 2.61 -20.26
CA ASP A 65 -0.82 3.96 -20.60
C ASP A 65 -1.52 4.67 -19.43
N GLY A 66 -1.64 3.99 -18.27
CA GLY A 66 -2.29 4.53 -17.08
C GLY A 66 -3.82 4.40 -17.10
N LYS A 67 -4.40 3.66 -18.05
CA LYS A 67 -5.83 3.41 -18.09
C LYS A 67 -6.21 2.46 -16.96
N VAL A 68 -7.17 2.90 -16.16
CA VAL A 68 -7.66 2.16 -14.99
C VAL A 68 -8.92 1.39 -15.38
N GLU A 69 -8.95 0.09 -15.05
CA GLU A 69 -10.12 -0.76 -15.26
C GLU A 69 -10.51 -1.47 -13.95
N LEU A 70 -11.81 -1.46 -13.63
CA LEU A 70 -12.37 -2.15 -12.47
C LEU A 70 -12.47 -3.66 -12.75
N ARG A 71 -11.84 -4.48 -11.89
CA ARG A 71 -11.70 -5.94 -12.01
C ARG A 71 -12.40 -6.67 -10.86
N ASN A 72 -13.65 -6.29 -10.60
CA ASN A 72 -14.46 -6.86 -9.52
C ASN A 72 -15.32 -8.06 -9.91
N LYS A 73 -15.44 -8.34 -11.21
CA LYS A 73 -16.24 -9.43 -11.77
C LYS A 73 -15.53 -9.96 -13.01
N ASP A 74 -14.86 -11.10 -12.88
CA ASP A 74 -14.59 -11.95 -14.04
C ASP A 74 -15.66 -13.05 -14.04
N GLY A 75 -16.34 -13.18 -15.18
CA GLY A 75 -17.61 -13.89 -15.35
C GLY A 75 -17.67 -15.26 -14.68
N ASP A 76 -18.36 -15.32 -13.55
CA ASP A 76 -18.81 -16.50 -12.78
C ASP A 76 -18.11 -16.73 -11.41
N LEU A 77 -17.13 -15.91 -11.02
CA LEU A 77 -16.52 -15.98 -9.69
C LEU A 77 -16.79 -14.71 -8.87
N TYR A 78 -17.70 -14.81 -7.90
CA TYR A 78 -17.77 -13.86 -6.80
C TYR A 78 -16.52 -14.05 -5.93
N TYR A 79 -15.48 -13.25 -6.18
CA TYR A 79 -14.42 -13.11 -5.20
C TYR A 79 -15.05 -12.46 -3.97
N ASN A 80 -14.96 -13.14 -2.82
CA ASN A 80 -15.21 -12.47 -1.57
C ASN A 80 -14.15 -11.36 -1.45
N ARG A 81 -14.60 -10.10 -1.36
CA ARG A 81 -13.75 -8.89 -1.41
C ARG A 81 -13.74 -8.20 -0.07
N GLU A 82 -13.84 -8.99 0.98
CA GLU A 82 -13.81 -8.52 2.34
C GLU A 82 -12.37 -8.23 2.78
N TRP A 83 -12.21 -7.24 3.62
CA TRP A 83 -10.99 -7.00 4.37
C TRP A 83 -11.34 -6.54 5.78
N ASN A 84 -10.47 -6.86 6.72
CA ASN A 84 -10.58 -6.34 8.08
C ASN A 84 -9.22 -6.35 8.78
N LEU A 85 -9.11 -5.56 9.84
CA LEU A 85 -7.99 -5.58 10.77
C LEU A 85 -8.44 -6.19 12.09
N ARG A 86 -7.57 -6.99 12.71
CA ARG A 86 -7.80 -7.65 14.00
C ARG A 86 -6.62 -7.37 14.93
N ASP A 87 -6.81 -7.68 16.22
CA ASP A 87 -5.76 -7.66 17.23
C ASP A 87 -4.98 -6.33 17.29
N ASN A 88 -5.71 -5.21 17.38
CA ASN A 88 -5.14 -3.86 17.39
C ASN A 88 -4.27 -3.56 16.15
N ASP A 89 -4.81 -3.85 14.97
CA ASP A 89 -4.17 -3.63 13.68
C ASP A 89 -2.89 -4.47 13.43
N SER A 90 -2.62 -5.50 14.25
CA SER A 90 -1.48 -6.40 14.04
C SER A 90 -1.76 -7.53 13.06
N VAL A 91 -3.03 -7.79 12.73
CA VAL A 91 -3.44 -8.83 11.79
C VAL A 91 -4.34 -8.25 10.73
N MET A 92 -3.99 -8.45 9.45
CA MET A 92 -4.80 -8.11 8.30
C MET A 92 -5.44 -9.37 7.72
N VAL A 93 -6.76 -9.31 7.56
CA VAL A 93 -7.52 -10.29 6.79
C VAL A 93 -7.86 -9.65 5.46
N LEU A 94 -7.39 -10.25 4.36
CA LEU A 94 -7.71 -9.84 3.00
C LEU A 94 -8.31 -11.03 2.26
N ASN A 95 -9.63 -11.00 2.07
CA ASN A 95 -10.42 -12.14 1.65
C ASN A 95 -10.19 -13.35 2.59
N TYR A 96 -9.71 -14.48 2.08
CA TYR A 96 -9.40 -15.68 2.88
C TYR A 96 -7.97 -15.69 3.43
N ASN A 97 -7.16 -14.69 3.10
CA ASN A 97 -5.77 -14.62 3.55
C ASN A 97 -5.70 -13.87 4.88
N VAL A 98 -5.11 -14.52 5.88
CA VAL A 98 -4.78 -13.91 7.18
C VAL A 98 -3.28 -13.69 7.20
N MET A 99 -2.87 -12.47 7.53
CA MET A 99 -1.48 -12.02 7.44
C MET A 99 -1.14 -11.16 8.65
N ASP A 100 0.08 -11.29 9.16
CA ASP A 100 0.58 -10.38 10.19
C ASP A 100 0.99 -9.06 9.56
N VAL A 101 0.66 -7.96 10.23
CA VAL A 101 1.13 -6.63 9.88
C VAL A 101 2.50 -6.44 10.51
N VAL A 102 3.54 -6.41 9.68
CA VAL A 102 4.93 -6.31 10.14
C VAL A 102 5.30 -4.86 10.42
N SER A 103 4.95 -3.97 9.50
CA SER A 103 5.15 -2.52 9.64
C SER A 103 4.32 -1.77 8.62
N TYR A 104 4.05 -0.50 8.89
CA TYR A 104 3.37 0.37 7.94
C TYR A 104 3.76 1.84 8.12
N ASN A 105 3.56 2.60 7.06
CA ASN A 105 3.51 4.05 7.06
C ASN A 105 2.48 4.50 6.01
N GLU A 106 2.39 5.81 5.76
CA GLU A 106 1.43 6.39 4.82
C GLU A 106 1.52 5.87 3.37
N ASN A 107 2.67 5.31 2.96
CA ASN A 107 2.98 4.92 1.59
C ASN A 107 3.22 3.40 1.41
N VAL A 108 3.50 2.67 2.48
CA VAL A 108 3.89 1.26 2.45
C VAL A 108 3.27 0.51 3.61
N ILE A 109 2.69 -0.65 3.33
CA ILE A 109 2.29 -1.64 4.34
C ILE A 109 3.02 -2.94 4.01
N ILE A 110 3.68 -3.51 5.02
CA ILE A 110 4.39 -4.79 4.92
C ILE A 110 3.58 -5.82 5.70
N LEU A 111 3.18 -6.87 5.00
CA LEU A 111 2.44 -8.01 5.53
C LEU A 111 3.31 -9.26 5.45
N SER A 112 3.16 -10.18 6.40
CA SER A 112 3.75 -11.52 6.31
C SER A 112 2.71 -12.63 6.40
N ASN A 113 2.94 -13.68 5.64
CA ASN A 113 2.20 -14.94 5.74
C ASN A 113 3.21 -16.09 5.68
N ASN A 114 3.52 -16.68 6.83
CA ASN A 114 4.63 -17.63 6.99
C ASN A 114 5.94 -17.01 6.46
N ASP A 115 6.63 -17.69 5.55
CA ASP A 115 7.91 -17.24 4.96
C ASP A 115 7.74 -16.25 3.79
N LYS A 116 6.53 -15.77 3.52
CA LYS A 116 6.23 -14.86 2.40
C LYS A 116 5.96 -13.45 2.90
N TYR A 117 6.54 -12.46 2.21
CA TYR A 117 6.23 -11.05 2.40
C TYR A 117 5.38 -10.51 1.27
N ILE A 118 4.32 -9.78 1.64
CA ILE A 118 3.47 -9.03 0.72
C ILE A 118 3.63 -7.54 1.05
N PHE A 119 3.84 -6.74 0.02
CA PHE A 119 3.94 -5.29 0.13
C PHE A 119 2.72 -4.66 -0.53
N LEU A 120 2.04 -3.78 0.20
CA LEU A 120 1.08 -2.85 -0.38
C LEU A 120 1.78 -1.51 -0.51
N LEU A 121 2.03 -1.10 -1.75
CA LEU A 121 2.67 0.18 -2.06
C LEU A 121 1.61 1.15 -2.56
N LYS A 122 1.51 2.33 -1.94
CA LYS A 122 0.63 3.38 -2.44
C LYS A 122 1.21 3.93 -3.74
N GLU A 123 0.41 3.86 -4.81
CA GLU A 123 0.76 4.34 -6.14
C GLU A 123 -0.31 5.29 -6.68
N ASN A 124 0.14 6.31 -7.41
CA ASN A 124 -0.73 7.22 -8.13
C ASN A 124 -0.83 6.78 -9.61
N ALA A 125 -2.05 6.58 -10.11
CA ALA A 125 -2.30 6.14 -11.48
C ALA A 125 -1.76 7.12 -12.54
N THR A 126 -1.65 8.41 -12.22
CA THR A 126 -1.15 9.46 -13.14
C THR A 126 0.36 9.64 -13.09
N ASN A 127 1.00 9.26 -11.98
CA ASN A 127 2.44 9.39 -11.76
C ASN A 127 3.02 8.07 -11.25
N ARG A 128 3.00 7.07 -12.12
CA ARG A 128 3.40 5.71 -11.77
C ARG A 128 4.90 5.60 -11.58
N ARG A 129 5.29 4.75 -10.63
CA ARG A 129 6.68 4.30 -10.52
C ARG A 129 7.04 3.54 -11.79
N LYS A 130 8.26 3.74 -12.26
CA LYS A 130 8.76 3.04 -13.44
C LYS A 130 8.88 1.55 -13.09
N GLY A 131 8.27 0.69 -13.91
CA GLY A 131 8.27 -0.76 -13.69
C GLY A 131 9.59 -1.43 -14.09
N GLU A 132 9.68 -2.74 -13.85
CA GLU A 132 10.87 -3.55 -14.14
C GLU A 132 11.34 -3.41 -15.60
N LYS A 133 10.42 -3.46 -16.56
CA LYS A 133 10.68 -3.30 -18.00
C LYS A 133 11.44 -2.01 -18.31
N TYR A 134 11.09 -0.89 -17.65
CA TYR A 134 11.83 0.36 -17.82
C TYR A 134 13.27 0.22 -17.36
N TYR A 135 13.51 -0.36 -16.19
CA TYR A 135 14.86 -0.51 -15.65
C TYR A 135 15.69 -1.52 -16.44
N ASN A 136 15.08 -2.60 -16.92
CA ASN A 136 15.73 -3.56 -17.82
C ASN A 136 16.12 -2.87 -19.14
N ASN A 137 15.21 -2.12 -19.77
CA ASN A 137 15.52 -1.34 -20.98
C ASN A 137 16.58 -0.28 -20.73
N LYS A 138 16.54 0.41 -19.59
CA LYS A 138 17.57 1.39 -19.19
C LYS A 138 18.93 0.73 -19.04
N ARG A 139 19.00 -0.46 -18.43
CA ARG A 139 20.25 -1.21 -18.27
C ARG A 139 20.83 -1.68 -19.60
N LEU A 140 19.97 -2.11 -20.53
CA LEU A 140 20.39 -2.52 -21.88
C LEU A 140 20.85 -1.32 -22.74
N SER A 141 20.19 -0.17 -22.61
CA SER A 141 20.50 1.04 -23.39
C SER A 141 21.66 1.88 -22.81
N HIS A 142 21.91 1.79 -21.51
CA HIS A 142 22.97 2.51 -20.81
C HIS A 142 23.80 1.56 -19.93
N PRO A 143 24.49 0.58 -20.53
CA PRO A 143 25.24 -0.43 -19.77
C PRO A 143 26.39 0.18 -18.96
N ASP A 144 26.94 1.32 -19.42
CA ASP A 144 28.01 2.09 -18.78
C ASP A 144 27.67 2.57 -17.35
N LEU A 145 26.39 2.73 -17.03
CA LEU A 145 25.95 3.12 -15.69
C LEU A 145 25.95 1.96 -14.67
N TYR A 146 26.03 0.71 -15.13
CA TYR A 146 25.82 -0.48 -14.28
C TYR A 146 26.98 -1.47 -14.30
N VAL A 147 27.89 -1.37 -15.25
CA VAL A 147 29.10 -2.19 -15.30
C VAL A 147 30.26 -1.32 -14.81
N LYS A 148 30.82 -1.69 -13.66
CA LYS A 148 32.08 -1.12 -13.13
C LYS A 148 33.28 -1.83 -13.72
#